data_AF-A0A7V3KZQ9-F1
#
_entry.id   AF-A0A7V3KZQ9-F1
#
_cell.length_a   1.000
_cell.length_b   1.000
_cell.length_c   1.000
_cell.angle_alpha   90.00
_cell.angle_beta   90.00
_cell.angle_gamma   90.00
#
_symmetry.space_group_name_H-M   'P 1'
#
loop_
_entity.id
_entity.type
_entity.pdbx_description
1 polymer ?
#
loop_
_entity_poly.entity_id
_entity_poly.type
_entity_poly.pdbx_seq_one_letter_code
_entity_poly.pdbx_strand_id
1 'polypeptide(L)'
;MKRIKWVSILVAIIILGSFTLADAQRWGGQGRWPAWSANYYHWNWNPAAVETVKGEVMTKDVITPPKGKSWSPAVGMTLKKEDSYAVYVHLGPQWYIDRQDMGINVGDIVEVTGSKIMVEGNQVILASSIKKGDKTWQLRDEKGYPFWSARRR
;
A
#
# COMPACT_ATOMS: atom_id res chain seq x y z
N MET A 1 -46.14 8.91 -41.48
CA MET A 1 -44.82 9.58 -41.46
C MET A 1 -44.31 9.58 -40.02
N LYS A 2 -43.27 8.78 -39.74
CA LYS A 2 -42.82 8.42 -38.39
C LYS A 2 -41.93 9.53 -37.80
N ARG A 3 -42.30 10.09 -36.65
CA ARG A 3 -41.43 10.94 -35.82
C ARG A 3 -40.46 10.03 -35.08
N ILE A 4 -39.22 9.95 -35.57
CA ILE A 4 -38.17 9.08 -35.00
C ILE A 4 -37.53 9.78 -33.80
N LYS A 5 -37.30 8.99 -32.75
CA LYS A 5 -36.82 9.35 -31.42
C LYS A 5 -35.35 9.80 -31.46
N TRP A 6 -35.10 11.10 -31.62
CA TRP A 6 -33.73 11.65 -31.57
C TRP A 6 -33.15 11.74 -30.14
N VAL A 7 -33.96 11.54 -29.10
CA VAL A 7 -33.54 11.66 -27.70
C VAL A 7 -32.83 10.39 -27.17
N SER A 8 -32.92 9.27 -27.87
CA SER A 8 -32.37 7.99 -27.37
C SER A 8 -30.92 7.71 -27.76
N ILE A 9 -30.29 8.52 -28.62
CA ILE A 9 -28.92 8.26 -29.11
C ILE A 9 -27.85 8.97 -28.26
N LEU A 10 -28.21 10.03 -27.53
CA LEU A 10 -27.27 10.77 -26.67
C LEU A 10 -26.99 10.10 -25.31
N VAL A 11 -27.84 9.16 -24.87
CA VAL A 11 -27.63 8.44 -23.59
C VAL A 11 -26.72 7.21 -23.77
N ALA A 12 -26.60 6.66 -24.98
CA ALA A 12 -25.80 5.46 -25.24
C ALA A 12 -24.29 5.73 -25.36
N ILE A 13 -23.86 6.96 -25.66
CA ILE A 13 -22.43 7.33 -25.78
C ILE A 13 -21.82 7.69 -24.41
N ILE A 14 -22.64 8.05 -23.41
CA ILE A 14 -22.16 8.36 -22.05
C ILE A 14 -21.81 7.07 -21.28
N ILE A 15 -22.31 5.90 -21.71
CA ILE A 15 -22.01 4.61 -21.06
C ILE A 15 -20.67 4.01 -21.55
N LEU A 16 -20.09 4.53 -22.64
CA LEU A 16 -18.85 4.03 -23.25
C LEU A 16 -17.58 4.81 -22.86
N GLY A 17 -17.67 5.76 -21.91
CA GLY A 17 -16.58 6.67 -21.56
C GLY A 17 -15.81 6.36 -20.27
N SER A 18 -16.15 5.28 -19.55
CA SER A 18 -15.54 4.98 -18.24
C SER A 18 -14.88 3.61 -18.20
N PHE A 19 -14.17 3.22 -19.26
CA PHE A 19 -12.92 2.49 -19.01
C PHE A 19 -11.94 3.55 -18.50
N THR A 20 -12.03 3.87 -17.20
CA THR A 20 -10.85 4.44 -16.57
C THR A 20 -9.79 3.38 -16.78
N LEU A 21 -8.79 3.71 -17.60
CA LEU A 21 -7.46 3.16 -17.41
C LEU A 21 -7.27 3.23 -15.91
N ALA A 22 -7.27 2.07 -15.26
CA ALA A 22 -6.80 1.96 -13.91
C ALA A 22 -5.32 2.36 -14.01
N ASP A 23 -5.07 3.66 -14.02
CA ASP A 23 -3.78 4.22 -13.71
C ASP A 23 -3.52 3.65 -12.33
N ALA A 24 -2.72 2.58 -12.31
CA ALA A 24 -2.10 2.08 -11.10
C ALA A 24 -1.26 3.24 -10.62
N GLN A 25 -1.87 4.12 -9.83
CA GLN A 25 -1.28 5.37 -9.41
C GLN A 25 0.06 5.00 -8.79
N ARG A 26 1.16 5.53 -9.32
CA ARG A 26 2.49 5.18 -8.80
C ARG A 26 2.57 5.51 -7.31
N TRP A 27 3.36 4.74 -6.57
CA TRP A 27 3.69 5.09 -5.19
C TRP A 27 4.38 6.45 -5.19
N GLY A 28 3.83 7.43 -4.45
CA GLY A 28 4.31 8.82 -4.57
C GLY A 28 3.36 9.89 -4.03
N GLY A 29 2.50 9.55 -3.06
CA GLY A 29 1.68 10.53 -2.34
C GLY A 29 2.52 11.63 -1.68
N GLN A 30 1.91 12.78 -1.42
CA GLN A 30 2.55 13.99 -0.87
C GLN A 30 2.98 13.87 0.61
N GLY A 31 3.55 12.74 1.01
CA GLY A 31 4.30 12.60 2.25
C GLY A 31 3.48 12.83 3.52
N ARG A 32 2.61 11.88 3.85
CA ARG A 32 1.94 11.84 5.17
C ARG A 32 2.73 11.12 6.26
N TRP A 33 3.87 10.50 5.92
CA TRP A 33 4.70 9.82 6.89
C TRP A 33 5.56 10.83 7.67
N PRO A 34 5.51 10.83 9.02
CA PRO A 34 6.27 11.79 9.80
C PRO A 34 7.78 11.54 9.75
N ALA A 35 8.59 12.52 10.16
CA ALA A 35 10.06 12.45 10.11
C ALA A 35 10.66 11.26 10.88
N TRP A 36 10.00 10.80 11.95
CA TRP A 36 10.41 9.61 12.71
C TRP A 36 10.47 8.35 11.85
N SER A 37 9.72 8.31 10.75
CA SER A 37 9.69 7.17 9.83
C SER A 37 10.99 6.96 9.07
N ALA A 38 11.85 7.98 8.97
CA ALA A 38 13.06 7.96 8.17
C ALA A 38 14.11 6.95 8.66
N ASN A 39 13.97 6.41 9.88
CA ASN A 39 14.83 5.37 10.45
C ASN A 39 14.33 3.92 10.19
N TYR A 40 13.40 3.72 9.25
CA TYR A 40 12.75 2.44 8.94
C TYR A 40 13.71 1.25 8.71
N TYR A 41 14.96 1.51 8.33
CA TYR A 41 16.01 0.49 8.20
C TYR A 41 16.39 -0.19 9.53
N HIS A 42 16.09 0.42 10.67
CA HIS A 42 16.41 -0.11 12.00
C HIS A 42 15.21 -0.80 12.68
N TRP A 43 14.07 -0.88 12.01
CA TRP A 43 12.88 -1.50 12.58
C TRP A 43 12.98 -3.01 12.55
N ASN A 44 12.81 -3.61 13.74
CA ASN A 44 12.96 -5.05 13.93
C ASN A 44 11.61 -5.75 13.87
N TRP A 45 11.60 -6.88 13.18
CA TRP A 45 10.46 -7.79 13.18
C TRP A 45 10.26 -8.40 14.57
N ASN A 46 9.02 -8.40 15.05
CA ASN A 46 8.60 -9.13 16.24
C ASN A 46 7.62 -10.25 15.85
N PRO A 47 8.05 -11.53 15.86
CA PRO A 47 7.19 -12.65 15.48
C PRO A 47 6.03 -12.88 16.46
N ALA A 48 6.16 -12.47 17.72
CA ALA A 48 5.11 -12.61 18.71
C ALA A 48 4.00 -11.55 18.57
N ALA A 49 4.21 -10.52 17.75
CA ALA A 49 3.27 -9.43 17.51
C ALA A 49 2.73 -9.42 16.07
N VAL A 50 2.70 -10.59 15.41
CA VAL A 50 2.12 -10.71 14.08
C VAL A 50 0.60 -10.71 14.18
N GLU A 51 -0.03 -9.74 13.53
CA GLU A 51 -1.48 -9.62 13.44
C GLU A 51 -1.92 -9.41 11.99
N THR A 52 -3.18 -9.73 11.72
CA THR A 52 -3.84 -9.38 10.46
C THR A 52 -4.80 -8.23 10.71
N VAL A 53 -4.69 -7.19 9.91
CA VAL A 53 -5.54 -5.99 9.97
C VAL A 53 -6.20 -5.79 8.62
N LYS A 54 -7.51 -5.59 8.64
CA LYS A 54 -8.29 -5.14 7.48
C LYS A 54 -8.53 -3.64 7.58
N GLY A 55 -8.40 -2.92 6.46
CA GLY A 55 -8.66 -1.50 6.44
C GLY A 55 -8.70 -0.90 5.04
N GLU A 56 -9.21 0.33 4.98
CA GLU A 56 -9.24 1.16 3.78
C GLU A 56 -7.91 1.88 3.59
N VAL A 57 -7.35 1.81 2.39
CA VAL A 57 -6.10 2.51 2.03
C VAL A 57 -6.37 4.00 1.95
N MET A 58 -5.81 4.76 2.89
CA MET A 58 -5.96 6.22 2.93
C MET A 58 -4.88 6.94 2.13
N THR A 59 -3.67 6.38 2.10
CA THR A 59 -2.50 7.00 1.48
C THR A 59 -1.57 5.96 0.88
N LYS A 60 -0.77 6.37 -0.10
CA LYS A 60 0.28 5.57 -0.73
C LYS A 60 1.53 6.43 -0.86
N ASP A 61 2.49 6.25 0.03
CA ASP A 61 3.60 7.17 0.21
C ASP A 61 4.96 6.50 -0.02
N VAL A 62 5.94 7.34 -0.32
CA VAL A 62 7.35 6.96 -0.35
C VAL A 62 8.06 7.62 0.84
N ILE A 63 8.72 6.81 1.65
CA ILE A 63 9.52 7.22 2.80
C ILE A 63 10.95 7.40 2.31
N THR A 64 11.42 8.64 2.27
CA THR A 64 12.77 8.96 1.80
C THR A 64 13.75 8.96 2.97
N PRO A 65 14.96 8.39 2.81
CA PRO A 65 16.00 8.45 3.82
C PRO A 65 16.41 9.90 4.16
N PRO A 66 16.97 10.13 5.36
CA PRO A 66 17.60 11.40 5.68
C PRO A 66 18.71 11.75 4.70
N LYS A 67 18.93 13.05 4.45
CA LYS A 67 20.03 13.53 3.61
C LYS A 67 21.36 12.94 4.07
N GLY A 68 22.16 12.43 3.12
CA GLY A 68 23.48 11.83 3.40
C GLY A 68 23.46 10.34 3.76
N LYS A 69 22.29 9.67 3.76
CA LYS A 69 22.20 8.21 3.89
C LYS A 69 21.96 7.57 2.52
N SER A 70 22.80 6.60 2.13
CA SER A 70 22.70 5.86 0.86
C SER A 70 21.68 4.71 0.89
N TRP A 71 20.62 4.87 1.66
CA TRP A 71 19.58 3.89 1.84
C TRP A 71 18.57 3.96 0.69
N SER A 72 17.95 2.84 0.31
CA SER A 72 16.90 2.85 -0.72
C SER A 72 15.59 3.37 -0.12
N PRO A 73 14.85 4.28 -0.77
CA PRO A 73 13.53 4.71 -0.32
C PRO A 73 12.63 3.51 -0.01
N ALA A 74 11.79 3.66 1.02
CA ALA A 74 10.76 2.68 1.36
C ALA A 74 9.39 3.12 0.88
N VAL A 75 8.49 2.16 0.79
CA VAL A 75 7.08 2.38 0.50
C VAL A 75 6.28 2.11 1.76
N GLY A 76 5.35 3.01 2.03
CA GLY A 76 4.42 2.91 3.14
C GLY A 76 3.02 3.34 2.75
N MET A 77 2.01 2.83 3.45
CA MET A 77 0.63 3.29 3.36
C MET A 77 0.01 3.47 4.73
N THR A 78 -1.00 4.32 4.83
CA THR A 78 -1.84 4.40 6.03
C THR A 78 -3.16 3.69 5.77
N LEU A 79 -3.55 2.81 6.68
CA LEU A 79 -4.86 2.14 6.64
C LEU A 79 -5.79 2.72 7.69
N LYS A 80 -7.03 3.03 7.30
CA LYS A 80 -8.12 3.30 8.23
C LYS A 80 -8.81 1.98 8.58
N LYS A 81 -8.77 1.62 9.86
CA LYS A 81 -9.55 0.50 10.40
C LYS A 81 -10.98 0.96 10.66
N GLU A 82 -11.95 0.05 10.56
CA GLU A 82 -13.37 0.39 10.80
C GLU A 82 -13.59 0.93 12.22
N ASP A 83 -13.02 0.27 13.23
CA ASP A 83 -13.28 0.56 14.65
C ASP A 83 -12.12 1.23 15.39
N SER A 84 -11.12 1.78 14.68
CA SER A 84 -9.89 2.23 15.33
C SER A 84 -9.15 3.30 14.53
N TYR A 85 -8.19 3.94 15.20
CA TYR A 85 -7.29 4.90 14.57
C TYR A 85 -6.54 4.30 13.39
N ALA A 86 -6.14 5.18 12.47
CA ALA A 86 -5.36 4.80 11.31
C ALA A 86 -4.02 4.19 11.73
N VAL A 87 -3.55 3.19 10.98
CA VAL A 87 -2.28 2.50 11.24
C VAL A 87 -1.32 2.68 10.07
N TYR A 88 -0.05 2.89 10.39
CA TYR A 88 1.03 2.96 9.41
C TYR A 88 1.45 1.55 9.02
N VAL A 89 1.56 1.28 7.72
CA VAL A 89 2.00 0.00 7.18
C VAL A 89 3.24 0.23 6.33
N HIS A 90 4.35 -0.36 6.73
CA HIS A 90 5.60 -0.35 5.98
C HIS A 90 5.69 -1.60 5.12
N LEU A 91 5.80 -1.42 3.80
CA LEU A 91 5.78 -2.51 2.83
C LEU A 91 7.20 -3.04 2.59
N GLY A 92 8.15 -2.15 2.38
CA GLY A 92 9.53 -2.50 2.04
C GLY A 92 10.16 -1.47 1.12
N PRO A 93 11.30 -1.78 0.50
CA PRO A 93 11.99 -0.86 -0.37
C PRO A 93 11.21 -0.62 -1.66
N GLN A 94 11.18 0.64 -2.10
CA GLN A 94 10.42 1.09 -3.26
C GLN A 94 10.72 0.29 -4.52
N TRP A 95 12.00 0.05 -4.80
CA TRP A 95 12.42 -0.70 -5.99
C TRP A 95 11.82 -2.12 -6.06
N TYR A 96 11.51 -2.73 -4.91
CA TYR A 96 10.91 -4.06 -4.86
C TYR A 96 9.40 -3.95 -5.09
N ILE A 97 8.75 -3.02 -4.40
CA ILE A 97 7.30 -2.84 -4.48
C ILE A 97 6.85 -2.39 -5.87
N ASP A 98 7.61 -1.51 -6.53
CA ASP A 98 7.31 -1.05 -7.89
C ASP A 98 7.34 -2.18 -8.93
N ARG A 99 8.02 -3.30 -8.66
CA ARG A 99 8.08 -4.48 -9.55
C ARG A 99 6.93 -5.47 -9.34
N GLN A 100 6.20 -5.36 -8.23
CA GLN A 100 5.14 -6.31 -7.88
C GLN A 100 3.80 -5.99 -8.55
N ASP A 101 3.69 -4.81 -9.18
CA ASP A 101 2.46 -4.29 -9.81
C ASP A 101 1.20 -4.56 -8.96
N MET A 102 1.21 -4.05 -7.72
CA MET A 102 0.20 -4.44 -6.73
C MET A 102 -1.22 -3.96 -7.07
N GLY A 103 -1.37 -2.95 -7.94
CA GLY A 103 -2.69 -2.41 -8.28
C GLY A 103 -3.52 -1.96 -7.08
N ILE A 104 -2.88 -1.62 -5.95
CA ILE A 104 -3.51 -1.07 -4.75
C ILE A 104 -3.61 0.44 -4.92
N ASN A 105 -4.77 1.02 -4.66
CA ASN A 105 -5.13 2.43 -4.82
C ASN A 105 -5.75 2.96 -3.52
N VAL A 106 -5.79 4.29 -3.39
CA VAL A 106 -6.51 4.94 -2.28
C VAL A 106 -8.01 4.60 -2.39
N GLY A 107 -8.63 4.28 -1.27
CA GLY A 107 -10.02 3.80 -1.17
C GLY A 107 -10.18 2.28 -1.29
N ASP A 108 -9.13 1.54 -1.65
CA ASP A 108 -9.21 0.08 -1.66
C ASP A 108 -9.29 -0.49 -0.24
N ILE A 109 -10.08 -1.55 -0.07
CA ILE A 109 -10.04 -2.38 1.13
C ILE A 109 -8.97 -3.46 0.95
N VAL A 110 -8.03 -3.52 1.89
CA VAL A 110 -6.95 -4.52 1.91
C VAL A 110 -6.87 -5.20 3.27
N GLU A 111 -6.38 -6.44 3.26
CA GLU A 111 -5.99 -7.18 4.45
C GLU A 111 -4.46 -7.23 4.49
N VAL A 112 -3.86 -6.80 5.60
CA VAL A 112 -2.42 -6.80 5.80
C VAL A 112 -2.10 -7.70 6.97
N THR A 113 -1.26 -8.70 6.75
CA THR A 113 -0.63 -9.44 7.84
C THR A 113 0.78 -8.89 8.04
N GLY A 114 1.18 -8.69 9.29
CA GLY A 114 2.49 -8.17 9.59
C GLY A 114 2.80 -8.05 11.07
N SER A 115 4.06 -7.78 11.37
CA SER A 115 4.52 -7.56 12.74
C SER A 115 4.22 -6.13 13.17
N LYS A 116 3.46 -6.00 14.26
CA LYS A 116 3.14 -4.74 14.89
C LYS A 116 4.26 -4.31 15.83
N ILE A 117 4.77 -3.11 15.60
CA ILE A 117 5.85 -2.50 16.38
C ILE A 117 5.46 -1.08 16.80
N MET A 118 6.12 -0.60 17.85
CA MET A 118 6.01 0.78 18.31
C MET A 118 7.27 1.55 17.94
N VAL A 119 7.11 2.66 17.23
CA VAL A 119 8.21 3.55 16.80
C VAL A 119 7.87 4.95 17.23
N GLU A 120 8.66 5.53 18.13
CA GLU A 120 8.43 6.88 18.67
C GLU A 120 6.97 7.12 19.12
N GLY A 121 6.39 6.13 19.81
CA GLY A 121 5.00 6.18 20.30
C GLY A 121 3.92 5.90 19.23
N ASN A 122 4.30 5.67 17.97
CA ASN A 122 3.39 5.38 16.88
C ASN A 122 3.37 3.88 16.56
N GLN A 123 2.18 3.35 16.32
CA GLN A 123 2.01 1.96 15.88
C GLN A 123 2.31 1.83 14.39
N VAL A 124 3.23 0.93 14.04
CA VAL A 124 3.58 0.59 12.66
C VAL A 124 3.47 -0.92 12.46
N ILE A 125 2.94 -1.34 11.32
CA ILE A 125 2.92 -2.73 10.88
C ILE A 125 4.02 -2.92 9.83
N LEU A 126 4.98 -3.78 10.09
CA LEU A 126 5.90 -4.29 9.09
C LEU A 126 5.17 -5.40 8.33
N ALA A 127 4.78 -5.16 7.08
CA ALA A 127 3.93 -6.10 6.34
C ALA A 127 4.69 -7.39 5.97
N SER A 128 4.18 -8.56 6.33
CA SER A 128 4.61 -9.83 5.75
C SER A 128 3.84 -10.17 4.48
N SER A 129 2.54 -9.90 4.45
CA SER A 129 1.71 -10.08 3.26
C SER A 129 0.62 -9.04 3.16
N ILE A 130 0.15 -8.82 1.93
CA ILE A 130 -0.99 -7.94 1.63
C ILE A 130 -1.93 -8.71 0.72
N LYS A 131 -3.21 -8.70 1.04
CA LYS A 131 -4.27 -9.30 0.24
C LYS A 131 -5.28 -8.24 -0.18
N LYS A 132 -5.62 -8.24 -1.47
CA LYS A 132 -6.69 -7.40 -2.07
C LYS A 132 -7.53 -8.30 -2.98
N GLY A 133 -8.78 -8.55 -2.60
CA GLY A 133 -9.63 -9.54 -3.27
C GLY A 133 -8.96 -10.92 -3.25
N ASP A 134 -8.75 -11.51 -4.43
CA ASP A 134 -8.12 -12.82 -4.58
C ASP A 134 -6.60 -12.78 -4.76
N LYS A 135 -6.01 -11.57 -4.85
CA LYS A 135 -4.57 -11.40 -5.01
C LYS A 135 -3.89 -11.24 -3.67
N THR A 136 -2.78 -11.94 -3.49
CA THR A 136 -1.92 -11.85 -2.30
C THR A 136 -0.48 -11.62 -2.73
N TRP A 137 0.16 -10.61 -2.14
CA TRP A 137 1.58 -10.33 -2.30
C TRP A 137 2.32 -10.68 -1.02
N GLN A 138 3.29 -11.58 -1.13
CA GLN A 138 4.17 -11.93 -0.02
C GLN A 138 5.44 -11.05 -0.04
N LEU A 139 5.73 -10.40 1.09
CA LEU A 139 6.82 -9.45 1.27
C LEU A 139 7.90 -9.98 2.22
N ARG A 140 7.51 -10.71 3.27
CA ARG A 140 8.42 -11.40 4.22
C ARG A 140 7.93 -12.82 4.48
N ASP A 141 8.80 -13.73 4.91
CA ASP A 141 8.36 -15.03 5.43
C ASP A 141 7.82 -14.94 6.87
N GLU A 142 7.42 -16.08 7.43
CA GLU A 142 6.91 -16.21 8.80
C GLU A 142 7.90 -15.76 9.87
N LYS A 143 9.21 -15.85 9.59
CA LYS A 143 10.28 -15.41 10.49
C LYS A 143 10.61 -13.92 10.31
N GLY A 144 9.93 -13.23 9.39
CA GLY A 144 10.12 -11.81 9.08
C GLY A 144 11.25 -11.54 8.10
N TYR A 145 11.89 -12.56 7.52
CA TYR A 145 12.95 -12.34 6.54
C TYR A 145 12.35 -11.80 5.24
N PRO A 146 12.84 -10.67 4.72
CA PRO A 146 12.30 -10.08 3.51
C PRO A 146 12.73 -10.82 2.25
N PHE A 147 11.82 -10.93 1.28
CA PHE A 147 12.08 -11.56 -0.02
C PHE A 147 13.04 -10.75 -0.92
N TRP A 148 13.27 -9.47 -0.61
CA TRP A 148 14.28 -8.65 -1.29
C TRP A 148 15.68 -8.75 -0.68
N SER A 149 15.89 -9.55 0.37
CA SER A 149 17.24 -9.76 0.90
C SER A 149 18.05 -10.63 -0.06
N ALA A 150 19.27 -10.18 -0.39
CA ALA A 150 20.18 -10.88 -1.29
C ALA A 150 20.63 -12.29 -0.79
N ARG A 151 20.29 -12.65 0.45
CA ARG A 151 20.75 -13.86 1.15
C ARG A 151 19.90 -15.12 0.87
N ARG A 152 18.92 -15.05 -0.03
CA ARG A 152 18.09 -16.21 -0.46
C ARG A 152 18.48 -16.75 -1.84
N ARG A 153 19.78 -16.79 -2.16
CA ARG A 153 20.26 -17.62 -3.27
C ARG A 153 20.28 -19.08 -2.84
#